data_AF-A0A2V8TIZ7-F1
#
_entry.id   AF-A0A2V8TIZ7-F1
#
_cell.length_a   1.000
_cell.length_b   1.000
_cell.length_c   1.000
_cell.angle_alpha   90.00
_cell.angle_beta   90.00
_cell.angle_gamma   90.00
#
_symmetry.space_group_name_H-M   'P 1'
#
loop_
_entity.id
_entity.type
_entity.pdbx_description
1 polymer ?
#
loop_
_entity_poly.entity_id
_entity_poly.type
_entity_poly.pdbx_seq_one_letter_code
_entity_poly.pdbx_strand_id
1 'polypeptide(L)'
;MNYVCAAFLAMAVSLCATELRVYSEFARIDASGEVTAPANPREILSPAIARNAFTSFQVVVQAAKGAHYTLYVSQNPPDAVRVTVYREAGDRLEQVALPYQGEGTQVLWMDLWAERGAPVRRIKVEPQLEINNDWMVYPMEVRVMDATAPDGPWLEGSATPPEVMQSFLCGTQIEPAPAGAPSIARLRFRNAQQDLALASRISKDGLRAMFGITCDAAPPGEAEWYLRIRDYLYRLR
;
A
#
# COMPACT_ATOMS: atom_id res chain seq x y z
N MET A 1 15.15 -17.05 -64.33
CA MET A 1 14.25 -17.84 -63.48
C MET A 1 14.52 -17.44 -62.04
N ASN A 2 13.47 -16.93 -61.40
CA ASN A 2 13.45 -16.20 -60.14
C ASN A 2 14.05 -16.98 -58.96
N TYR A 3 14.68 -16.29 -58.02
CA TYR A 3 14.39 -16.45 -56.58
C TYR A 3 14.70 -15.13 -55.86
N VAL A 4 13.67 -14.29 -55.73
CA VAL A 4 13.65 -13.18 -54.76
C VAL A 4 13.39 -13.83 -53.41
N CYS A 5 14.40 -13.84 -52.55
CA CYS A 5 14.29 -14.28 -51.16
C CYS A 5 13.64 -13.13 -50.38
N ALA A 6 12.33 -13.17 -50.18
CA ALA A 6 11.60 -12.21 -49.37
C ALA A 6 11.95 -12.44 -47.89
N ALA A 7 12.76 -11.53 -47.32
CA ALA A 7 13.02 -11.49 -45.89
C ALA A 7 11.79 -10.90 -45.18
N PHE A 8 11.06 -11.74 -44.44
CA PHE A 8 10.03 -11.30 -43.50
C PHE A 8 10.73 -10.67 -42.29
N LEU A 9 10.70 -9.35 -42.20
CA LEU A 9 11.09 -8.61 -41.00
C LEU A 9 9.98 -8.79 -39.95
N ALA A 10 10.17 -9.69 -38.98
CA ALA A 10 9.28 -9.78 -37.84
C ALA A 10 9.46 -8.51 -36.98
N MET A 11 8.54 -7.55 -37.11
CA MET A 11 8.40 -6.50 -36.10
C MET A 11 7.97 -7.17 -34.80
N ALA A 12 8.92 -7.37 -33.89
CA ALA A 12 8.63 -7.64 -32.50
C ALA A 12 7.99 -6.38 -31.92
N VAL A 13 6.66 -6.26 -32.09
CA VAL A 13 5.87 -5.34 -31.28
C VAL A 13 6.01 -5.87 -29.87
N SER A 14 6.76 -5.14 -29.03
CA SER A 14 6.77 -5.36 -27.60
C SER A 14 5.34 -5.11 -27.13
N LEU A 15 4.51 -6.14 -27.12
CA LEU A 15 3.22 -6.13 -26.46
C LEU A 15 3.53 -5.84 -25.01
N CYS A 16 3.34 -4.60 -24.55
CA CYS A 16 3.25 -4.33 -23.13
C CYS A 16 2.11 -5.22 -22.62
N ALA A 17 2.46 -6.31 -21.94
CA ALA A 17 1.48 -7.13 -21.26
C ALA A 17 0.74 -6.21 -20.30
N THR A 18 -0.59 -6.25 -20.35
CA THR A 18 -1.37 -5.52 -19.35
C THR A 18 -1.26 -6.28 -18.03
N GLU A 19 -0.93 -5.57 -16.96
CA GLU A 19 -0.76 -6.18 -15.65
C GLU A 19 -1.50 -5.37 -14.58
N LEU A 20 -2.07 -6.10 -13.62
CA LEU A 20 -2.65 -5.57 -12.40
C LEU A 20 -1.93 -6.19 -11.21
N ARG A 21 -1.27 -5.35 -10.40
CA ARG A 21 -0.52 -5.80 -9.22
C ARG A 21 -0.84 -4.94 -8.01
N VAL A 22 -0.66 -5.50 -6.82
CA VAL A 22 -0.76 -4.78 -5.56
C VAL A 22 0.54 -4.93 -4.77
N TYR A 23 1.05 -3.81 -4.28
CA TYR A 23 2.27 -3.71 -3.50
C TYR A 23 1.99 -3.08 -2.14
N SER A 24 2.91 -3.27 -1.19
CA SER A 24 2.81 -2.61 0.10
C SER A 24 2.90 -1.08 -0.04
N GLU A 25 2.45 -0.34 0.96
CA GLU A 25 2.68 1.10 1.00
C GLU A 25 4.17 1.48 1.07
N PHE A 26 5.11 0.55 1.27
CA PHE A 26 6.53 0.85 1.44
C PHE A 26 7.39 0.53 0.21
N ALA A 27 6.84 -0.22 -0.74
CA ALA A 27 7.48 -0.40 -2.04
C ALA A 27 7.64 0.97 -2.73
N ARG A 28 8.76 1.15 -3.42
CA ARG A 28 9.02 2.30 -4.28
C ARG A 28 8.73 1.89 -5.70
N ILE A 29 7.81 2.60 -6.33
CA ILE A 29 7.30 2.30 -7.67
C ILE A 29 7.50 3.57 -8.48
N ASP A 30 8.07 3.44 -9.68
CA ASP A 30 8.21 4.59 -10.57
C ASP A 30 6.93 4.84 -11.39
N ALA A 31 6.94 5.91 -12.18
CA ALA A 31 5.80 6.28 -13.02
C ALA A 31 5.46 5.26 -14.13
N SER A 32 6.38 4.32 -14.42
CA SER A 32 6.16 3.21 -15.36
C SER A 32 5.58 1.96 -14.68
N GLY A 33 5.29 2.02 -13.38
CA GLY A 33 4.74 0.91 -12.61
C GLY A 33 5.80 -0.11 -12.18
N GLU A 34 7.07 0.17 -12.47
CA GLU A 34 8.18 -0.71 -12.12
C GLU A 34 8.62 -0.50 -10.68
N VAL A 35 8.90 -1.60 -9.99
CA VAL A 35 9.37 -1.56 -8.61
C VAL A 35 10.86 -1.25 -8.59
N THR A 36 11.23 -0.14 -7.97
CA THR A 36 12.62 0.31 -7.81
C THR A 36 13.21 -0.11 -6.46
N ALA A 37 12.37 -0.38 -5.46
CA ALA A 37 12.77 -1.00 -4.20
C ALA A 37 11.57 -1.60 -3.43
N PRO A 38 11.75 -2.70 -2.70
CA PRO A 38 12.94 -3.55 -2.69
C PRO A 38 13.00 -4.37 -3.98
N ALA A 39 14.14 -5.03 -4.24
CA ALA A 39 14.30 -5.86 -5.44
C ALA A 39 13.28 -7.02 -5.51
N ASN A 40 12.85 -7.52 -4.34
CA ASN A 40 11.82 -8.54 -4.21
C ASN A 40 10.72 -8.00 -3.27
N PRO A 41 9.73 -7.26 -3.79
CA PRO A 41 8.65 -6.73 -2.97
C PRO A 41 7.83 -7.86 -2.37
N ARG A 42 7.32 -7.65 -1.16
CA ARG A 42 6.41 -8.58 -0.49
C ARG A 42 5.17 -8.80 -1.33
N GLU A 43 4.80 -10.06 -1.47
CA GLU A 43 3.53 -10.45 -2.08
C GLU A 43 2.33 -10.09 -1.18
N ILE A 44 1.30 -9.46 -1.76
CA ILE A 44 0.13 -8.92 -1.05
C ILE A 44 -1.14 -9.77 -1.29
N LEU A 45 -1.02 -11.10 -1.22
CA LEU A 45 -2.19 -11.98 -1.37
C LEU A 45 -3.07 -12.04 -0.12
N SER A 46 -2.48 -11.96 1.08
CA SER A 46 -3.25 -12.03 2.33
C SER A 46 -2.69 -11.15 3.45
N PRO A 47 -2.64 -9.82 3.23
CA PRO A 47 -2.10 -8.90 4.23
C PRO A 47 -2.96 -8.90 5.49
N ALA A 48 -2.31 -8.70 6.64
CA ALA A 48 -3.00 -8.47 7.90
C ALA A 48 -3.43 -7.00 8.00
N ILE A 49 -4.62 -6.75 8.53
CA ILE A 49 -5.10 -5.41 8.88
C ILE A 49 -5.61 -5.41 10.32
N ALA A 50 -5.32 -4.35 11.08
CA ALA A 50 -5.84 -4.17 12.43
C ALA A 50 -7.21 -3.50 12.41
N ARG A 51 -8.03 -3.75 13.45
CA ARG A 51 -9.31 -3.03 13.63
C ARG A 51 -9.06 -1.60 14.09
N ASN A 52 -9.98 -0.71 13.76
CA ASN A 52 -9.90 0.72 14.05
C ASN A 52 -8.59 1.35 13.54
N ALA A 53 -8.05 0.82 12.44
CA ALA A 53 -6.80 1.24 11.85
C ALA A 53 -6.90 1.22 10.32
N PHE A 54 -6.08 2.04 9.69
CA PHE A 54 -5.89 2.04 8.25
C PHE A 54 -4.75 1.09 7.86
N THR A 55 -4.88 0.48 6.68
CA THR A 55 -3.77 -0.21 6.02
C THR A 55 -3.82 0.11 4.54
N SER A 56 -2.73 0.71 4.04
CA SER A 56 -2.67 1.22 2.67
C SER A 56 -1.78 0.34 1.77
N PHE A 57 -2.12 0.32 0.49
CA PHE A 57 -1.46 -0.44 -0.57
C PHE A 57 -1.35 0.39 -1.83
N GLN A 58 -0.41 0.03 -2.71
CA GLN A 58 -0.30 0.60 -4.04
C GLN A 58 -0.91 -0.39 -5.04
N VAL A 59 -1.91 0.04 -5.80
CA VAL A 59 -2.51 -0.71 -6.92
C VAL A 59 -1.88 -0.20 -8.20
N VAL A 60 -1.12 -1.06 -8.87
CA VAL A 60 -0.41 -0.72 -10.10
C VAL A 60 -1.15 -1.35 -11.27
N VAL A 61 -1.56 -0.49 -12.20
CA VAL A 61 -2.05 -0.88 -13.52
C VAL A 61 -0.95 -0.54 -14.51
N GLN A 62 -0.38 -1.55 -15.16
CA GLN A 62 0.50 -1.35 -16.32
C GLN A 62 -0.30 -1.67 -17.57
N ALA A 63 -0.50 -0.68 -18.43
CA ALA A 63 -1.26 -0.83 -19.67
C ALA A 63 -0.57 -0.04 -20.79
N ALA A 64 -0.79 -0.45 -22.04
CA ALA A 64 -0.25 0.27 -23.18
C ALA A 64 -0.72 1.73 -23.20
N LYS A 65 0.13 2.64 -23.68
CA LYS A 65 -0.24 4.06 -23.83
C LYS A 65 -1.48 4.18 -24.74
N GLY A 66 -2.49 4.96 -24.32
CA GLY A 66 -3.76 5.06 -25.04
C GLY A 66 -4.79 3.98 -24.67
N ALA A 67 -4.42 2.96 -23.91
CA ALA A 67 -5.35 1.92 -23.51
C ALA A 67 -6.18 2.42 -22.32
N HIS A 68 -7.50 2.49 -22.52
CA HIS A 68 -8.47 2.83 -21.49
C HIS A 68 -8.92 1.59 -20.74
N TYR A 69 -9.19 1.75 -19.44
CA TYR A 69 -9.66 0.66 -18.59
C TYR A 69 -10.60 1.17 -17.50
N THR A 70 -11.35 0.23 -16.94
CA THR A 70 -12.14 0.46 -15.73
C THR A 70 -11.57 -0.36 -14.58
N LEU A 71 -11.22 0.29 -13.46
CA LEU A 71 -10.78 -0.36 -12.23
C LEU A 71 -11.93 -0.41 -11.21
N TYR A 72 -12.17 -1.61 -10.69
CA TYR A 72 -13.10 -1.89 -9.60
C TYR A 72 -12.31 -2.38 -8.39
N VAL A 73 -12.89 -2.25 -7.19
CA VAL A 73 -12.45 -2.98 -6.00
C VAL A 73 -13.66 -3.68 -5.43
N SER A 74 -13.70 -5.01 -5.58
CA SER A 74 -14.81 -5.82 -5.08
C SER A 74 -14.51 -6.33 -3.67
N GLN A 75 -15.57 -6.59 -2.90
CA GLN A 75 -15.45 -7.18 -1.56
C GLN A 75 -16.39 -8.36 -1.39
N ASN A 76 -15.93 -9.38 -0.67
CA ASN A 76 -16.81 -10.46 -0.19
C ASN A 76 -16.48 -10.78 1.29
N PRO A 77 -17.42 -10.55 2.22
CA PRO A 77 -18.75 -9.97 1.99
C PRO A 77 -18.67 -8.49 1.57
N PRO A 78 -19.73 -7.94 0.95
CA PRO A 78 -19.76 -6.52 0.58
C PRO A 78 -19.58 -5.64 1.81
N ASP A 79 -18.93 -4.49 1.62
CA ASP A 79 -18.72 -3.46 2.65
C ASP A 79 -18.05 -3.96 3.94
N ALA A 80 -17.25 -5.02 3.85
CA ALA A 80 -16.55 -5.61 4.99
C ALA A 80 -15.48 -4.68 5.58
N VAL A 81 -14.85 -3.87 4.73
CA VAL A 81 -13.98 -2.75 5.08
C VAL A 81 -14.36 -1.55 4.25
N ARG A 82 -14.09 -0.35 4.77
CA ARG A 82 -14.18 0.85 3.95
C ARG A 82 -12.96 0.92 3.05
N VAL A 83 -13.19 1.03 1.75
CA VAL A 83 -12.16 1.17 0.72
C VAL A 83 -12.17 2.62 0.23
N THR A 84 -11.01 3.27 0.27
CA THR A 84 -10.80 4.53 -0.43
C THR A 84 -9.67 4.36 -1.44
N VAL A 85 -9.86 4.83 -2.68
CA VAL A 85 -8.81 4.83 -3.70
C VAL A 85 -8.41 6.26 -4.03
N TYR A 86 -7.13 6.49 -4.21
CA TYR A 86 -6.55 7.77 -4.58
C TYR A 86 -5.68 7.65 -5.82
N ARG A 87 -5.62 8.73 -6.59
CA ARG A 87 -4.59 8.96 -7.60
C ARG A 87 -3.60 10.01 -7.12
N GLU A 88 -2.37 9.93 -7.59
CA GLU A 88 -1.37 10.97 -7.39
C GLU A 88 -1.65 12.19 -8.28
N ALA A 89 -1.58 13.38 -7.68
CA ALA A 89 -1.74 14.67 -8.34
C ALA A 89 -0.68 15.65 -7.83
N GLY A 90 0.54 15.51 -8.37
CA GLY A 90 1.73 16.18 -7.85
C GLY A 90 2.15 15.55 -6.52
N ASP A 91 2.29 16.36 -5.48
CA ASP A 91 2.61 15.92 -4.12
C ASP A 91 1.38 15.49 -3.28
N ARG A 92 0.19 15.59 -3.86
CA ARG A 92 -1.09 15.29 -3.20
C ARG A 92 -1.72 14.01 -3.72
N LEU A 93 -2.64 13.49 -2.93
CA LEU A 93 -3.51 12.39 -3.29
C LEU A 93 -4.95 12.89 -3.43
N GLU A 94 -5.55 12.61 -4.58
CA GLU A 94 -6.93 12.93 -4.89
C GLU A 94 -7.76 11.64 -4.82
N GLN A 95 -8.79 11.64 -3.99
CA GLN A 95 -9.72 10.52 -3.92
C GLN A 95 -10.44 10.37 -5.26
N VAL A 96 -10.54 9.13 -5.75
CA VAL A 96 -11.29 8.80 -6.96
C VAL A 96 -12.54 8.00 -6.60
N ALA A 97 -13.58 8.15 -7.42
CA ALA A 97 -14.76 7.30 -7.34
C ALA A 97 -14.45 5.91 -7.92
N LEU A 98 -15.09 4.88 -7.35
CA LEU A 98 -15.12 3.54 -7.92
C LEU A 98 -16.49 3.30 -8.57
N PRO A 99 -16.55 2.67 -9.77
CA PRO A 99 -15.40 2.27 -10.58
C PRO A 99 -14.61 3.46 -11.14
N TYR A 100 -13.28 3.31 -11.21
CA TYR A 100 -12.36 4.34 -11.67
C TYR A 100 -12.04 4.14 -13.16
N GLN A 101 -12.17 5.21 -13.94
CA GLN A 101 -11.80 5.22 -15.36
C GLN A 101 -10.37 5.74 -15.50
N GLY A 102 -9.48 4.92 -16.06
CA GLY A 102 -8.07 5.24 -16.23
C GLY A 102 -7.57 4.99 -17.64
N GLU A 103 -6.35 5.44 -17.91
CA GLU A 103 -5.65 5.22 -19.17
C GLU A 103 -4.16 5.00 -18.92
N GLY A 104 -3.55 4.08 -19.67
CA GLY A 104 -2.14 3.79 -19.62
C GLY A 104 -1.67 3.31 -18.24
N THR A 105 -0.37 3.39 -17.99
CA THR A 105 0.17 3.00 -16.69
C THR A 105 -0.20 4.00 -15.60
N GLN A 106 -0.68 3.49 -14.45
CA GLN A 106 -0.93 4.29 -13.26
C GLN A 106 -0.57 3.54 -11.97
N VAL A 107 -0.11 4.31 -10.99
CA VAL A 107 0.04 3.87 -9.59
C VAL A 107 -1.04 4.56 -8.77
N LEU A 108 -1.99 3.78 -8.29
CA LEU A 108 -3.09 4.23 -7.44
C LEU A 108 -2.85 3.79 -6.00
N TRP A 109 -3.38 4.53 -5.05
CA TRP A 109 -3.28 4.22 -3.63
C TRP A 109 -4.61 3.71 -3.11
N MET A 110 -4.64 2.48 -2.60
CA MET A 110 -5.82 1.89 -1.98
C MET A 110 -5.65 1.87 -0.46
N ASP A 111 -6.57 2.51 0.24
CA ASP A 111 -6.56 2.64 1.69
C ASP A 111 -7.75 1.89 2.29
N LEU A 112 -7.45 0.91 3.13
CA LEU A 112 -8.46 0.06 3.77
C LEU A 112 -8.64 0.47 5.23
N TRP A 113 -9.89 0.64 5.66
CA TRP A 113 -10.24 0.86 7.05
C TRP A 113 -11.14 -0.26 7.56
N ALA A 114 -10.68 -0.97 8.57
CA ALA A 114 -11.49 -1.95 9.30
C ALA A 114 -12.15 -1.28 10.51
N GLU A 115 -13.47 -1.39 10.60
CA GLU A 115 -14.22 -0.88 11.75
C GLU A 115 -13.73 -1.48 13.07
N ARG A 116 -13.87 -0.72 14.17
CA ARG A 116 -13.47 -1.16 15.52
C ARG A 116 -14.04 -2.53 15.91
N GLY A 117 -15.28 -2.80 15.54
CA GLY A 117 -15.99 -4.05 15.83
C GLY A 117 -15.94 -5.08 14.69
N ALA A 118 -15.12 -4.90 13.66
CA ALA A 118 -15.07 -5.81 12.53
C ALA A 118 -14.71 -7.25 12.98
N PRO A 119 -15.41 -8.28 12.48
CA PRO A 119 -15.13 -9.67 12.89
C PRO A 119 -13.71 -10.10 12.48
N VAL A 120 -13.03 -10.89 13.33
CA VAL A 120 -11.77 -11.55 12.94
C VAL A 120 -12.09 -12.57 11.86
N ARG A 121 -11.71 -12.28 10.62
CA ARG A 121 -11.89 -13.20 9.49
C ARG A 121 -11.02 -12.77 8.33
N ARG A 122 -10.94 -13.67 7.35
CA ARG A 122 -10.50 -13.38 6.00
C ARG A 122 -11.67 -12.77 5.21
N ILE A 123 -11.38 -11.73 4.44
CA ILE A 123 -12.34 -11.10 3.53
C ILE A 123 -11.66 -10.90 2.19
N LYS A 124 -12.39 -11.18 1.11
CA LYS A 124 -11.89 -10.85 -0.23
C LYS A 124 -11.98 -9.35 -0.41
N VAL A 125 -10.89 -8.74 -0.85
CA VAL A 125 -10.83 -7.34 -1.29
C VAL A 125 -10.02 -7.38 -2.57
N GLU A 126 -10.69 -7.48 -3.71
CA GLU A 126 -10.06 -7.83 -4.98
C GLU A 126 -10.11 -6.61 -5.92
N PRO A 127 -8.97 -5.97 -6.21
CA PRO A 127 -8.85 -5.09 -7.37
C PRO A 127 -9.14 -5.86 -8.65
N GLN A 128 -9.98 -5.30 -9.51
CA GLN A 128 -10.38 -5.90 -10.78
C GLN A 128 -10.25 -4.88 -11.90
N LEU A 129 -9.57 -5.26 -12.97
CA LEU A 129 -9.32 -4.43 -14.13
C LEU A 129 -10.11 -4.98 -15.31
N GLU A 130 -11.00 -4.15 -15.86
CA GLU A 130 -11.67 -4.39 -17.13
C GLU A 130 -10.98 -3.58 -18.22
N ILE A 131 -10.47 -4.26 -19.25
CA ILE A 131 -9.74 -3.65 -20.36
C ILE A 131 -9.97 -4.45 -21.63
N ASN A 132 -10.40 -3.81 -22.72
CA ASN A 132 -10.69 -4.49 -24.00
C ASN A 132 -11.65 -5.69 -23.88
N ASN A 133 -12.64 -5.62 -22.98
CA ASN A 133 -13.56 -6.71 -22.60
C ASN A 133 -12.91 -7.92 -21.89
N ASP A 134 -11.63 -7.84 -21.53
CA ASP A 134 -10.94 -8.81 -20.70
C ASP A 134 -10.95 -8.37 -19.23
N TRP A 135 -11.05 -9.35 -18.33
CA TRP A 135 -11.03 -9.13 -16.89
C TRP A 135 -9.76 -9.70 -16.26
N MET A 136 -9.06 -8.85 -15.51
CA MET A 136 -7.96 -9.27 -14.65
C MET A 136 -8.35 -9.03 -13.20
N VAL A 137 -8.03 -9.98 -12.33
CA VAL A 137 -8.34 -9.91 -10.90
C VAL A 137 -7.07 -10.11 -10.11
N TYR A 138 -6.78 -9.21 -9.18
CA TYR A 138 -5.76 -9.44 -8.17
C TYR A 138 -6.43 -10.10 -6.95
N PRO A 139 -6.17 -11.40 -6.67
CA PRO A 139 -6.98 -12.21 -5.74
C PRO A 139 -6.57 -11.98 -4.28
N MET A 140 -6.68 -10.73 -3.80
CA MET A 140 -6.30 -10.37 -2.44
C MET A 140 -7.39 -10.72 -1.42
N GLU A 141 -6.98 -11.40 -0.35
CA GLU A 141 -7.80 -11.80 0.79
C GLU A 141 -7.21 -11.23 2.09
N VAL A 142 -7.66 -10.04 2.50
CA VAL A 142 -7.13 -9.40 3.70
C VAL A 142 -7.61 -10.12 4.97
N ARG A 143 -6.74 -10.16 5.98
CA ARG A 143 -6.99 -10.80 7.27
C ARG A 143 -7.26 -9.72 8.31
N VAL A 144 -8.52 -9.55 8.70
CA VAL A 144 -8.88 -8.71 9.85
C VAL A 144 -8.37 -9.40 11.11
N MET A 145 -7.43 -8.77 11.78
CA MET A 145 -6.78 -9.29 12.99
C MET A 145 -7.53 -8.84 14.25
N ASP A 146 -7.19 -9.45 15.39
CA ASP A 146 -7.80 -9.08 16.67
C ASP A 146 -7.24 -7.76 17.25
N ALA A 147 -5.99 -7.45 16.91
CA ALA A 147 -5.35 -6.19 17.25
C ALA A 147 -6.24 -5.01 16.85
N THR A 148 -6.58 -4.17 17.84
CA THR A 148 -7.47 -3.02 17.68
C THR A 148 -6.76 -1.77 18.13
N ALA A 149 -6.50 -0.83 17.21
CA ALA A 149 -5.88 0.43 17.55
C ALA A 149 -6.83 1.25 18.46
N PRO A 150 -6.34 1.83 19.56
CA PRO A 150 -7.17 2.71 20.37
C PRO A 150 -7.51 3.98 19.60
N ASP A 151 -8.54 4.71 20.05
CA ASP A 151 -8.72 6.08 19.58
C ASP A 151 -7.61 6.97 20.14
N GLY A 152 -7.27 8.03 19.44
CA GLY A 152 -6.32 9.01 19.91
C GLY A 152 -6.49 10.33 19.19
N PRO A 153 -6.00 11.44 19.78
CA PRO A 153 -5.75 12.64 18.99
C PRO A 153 -4.65 12.29 17.98
N TRP A 154 -5.03 12.08 16.73
CA TRP A 154 -4.07 11.88 15.64
C TRP A 154 -3.48 13.23 15.27
N LEU A 155 -2.16 13.33 15.29
CA LEU A 155 -1.45 14.51 14.85
C LEU A 155 -1.46 14.59 13.32
N GLU A 156 -1.41 15.82 12.81
CA GLU A 156 -1.06 16.08 11.42
C GLU A 156 0.47 16.04 11.29
N GLY A 157 0.97 15.38 10.24
CA GLY A 157 2.40 15.17 10.06
C GLY A 157 2.75 14.38 8.82
N SER A 158 4.03 14.29 8.53
CA SER A 158 4.57 13.62 7.34
C SER A 158 5.86 12.85 7.61
N ALA A 159 6.22 12.65 8.88
CA ALA A 159 7.36 11.82 9.24
C ALA A 159 7.14 10.38 8.75
N THR A 160 8.21 9.72 8.36
CA THR A 160 8.16 8.34 7.88
C THR A 160 7.83 7.37 9.02
N PRO A 161 7.21 6.22 8.75
CA PRO A 161 6.89 5.26 9.81
C PRO A 161 8.08 4.81 10.67
N PRO A 162 9.30 4.61 10.11
CA PRO A 162 10.50 4.38 10.93
C PRO A 162 10.88 5.55 11.85
N GLU A 163 10.80 6.81 11.39
CA GLU A 163 11.03 8.00 12.24
C GLU A 163 9.99 8.10 13.35
N VAL A 164 8.73 7.79 13.03
CA VAL A 164 7.63 7.75 13.99
C VAL A 164 7.90 6.72 15.10
N MET A 165 8.31 5.51 14.73
CA MET A 165 8.69 4.47 15.71
C MET A 165 9.93 4.84 16.51
N GLN A 166 10.94 5.43 15.88
CA GLN A 166 12.14 5.86 16.59
C GLN A 166 11.83 6.95 17.62
N SER A 167 11.02 7.96 17.26
CA SER A 167 10.53 8.98 18.19
C SER A 167 9.85 8.36 19.41
N PHE A 168 8.93 7.41 19.19
CA PHE A 168 8.25 6.71 20.28
C PHE A 168 9.22 5.96 21.20
N LEU A 169 10.20 5.26 20.64
CA LEU A 169 11.14 4.43 21.40
C LEU A 169 12.25 5.23 22.09
N CYS A 170 12.66 6.36 21.50
CA CYS A 170 13.85 7.11 21.91
C CYS A 170 13.55 8.51 22.48
N GLY A 171 12.30 8.97 22.41
CA GLY A 171 11.89 10.28 22.95
C GLY A 171 12.25 11.46 22.05
N THR A 172 12.68 11.22 20.80
CA THR A 172 12.89 12.28 19.81
C THR A 172 11.57 12.97 19.49
N GLN A 173 11.56 14.29 19.41
CA GLN A 173 10.35 15.03 19.00
C GLN A 173 10.16 14.92 17.49
N ILE A 174 8.94 14.64 17.05
CA ILE A 174 8.52 14.81 15.66
C ILE A 174 7.82 16.15 15.56
N GLU A 175 8.22 16.96 14.60
CA GLU A 175 7.53 18.21 14.31
C GLU A 175 6.17 17.92 13.66
N PRO A 176 5.06 18.42 14.23
CA PRO A 176 3.77 18.38 13.55
C PRO A 176 3.84 19.13 12.23
N ALA A 177 3.10 18.66 11.23
CA ALA A 177 2.88 19.44 10.01
C ALA A 177 1.55 20.21 10.10
N PRO A 178 1.41 21.36 9.43
CA PRO A 178 0.11 22.01 9.28
C PRO A 178 -0.90 21.06 8.61
N ALA A 179 -2.18 21.20 8.96
CA ALA A 179 -3.25 20.50 8.25
C ALA A 179 -3.24 20.83 6.75
N GLY A 180 -3.78 19.93 5.93
CA GLY A 180 -3.77 20.09 4.47
C GLY A 180 -4.23 18.85 3.73
N ALA A 181 -4.09 18.86 2.41
CA ALA A 181 -4.56 17.77 1.56
C ALA A 181 -3.89 16.41 1.88
N PRO A 182 -4.57 15.29 1.59
CA PRO A 182 -3.95 13.97 1.64
C PRO A 182 -2.69 13.93 0.76
N SER A 183 -1.67 13.23 1.23
CA SER A 183 -0.46 12.90 0.49
C SER A 183 0.07 11.55 0.94
N ILE A 184 0.95 10.93 0.17
CA ILE A 184 1.56 9.63 0.52
C ILE A 184 2.21 9.70 1.91
N ALA A 185 2.97 10.76 2.18
CA ALA A 185 3.63 10.94 3.46
C ALA A 185 2.63 11.05 4.63
N ARG A 186 1.49 11.72 4.42
CA ARG A 186 0.45 11.89 5.44
C ARG A 186 -0.33 10.61 5.71
N LEU A 187 -0.67 9.83 4.68
CA LEU A 187 -1.28 8.50 4.89
C LEU A 187 -0.35 7.59 5.68
N ARG A 188 0.93 7.50 5.26
CA ARG A 188 1.94 6.70 5.97
C ARG A 188 2.13 7.16 7.42
N PHE A 189 2.19 8.48 7.66
CA PHE A 189 2.30 9.04 9.01
C PHE A 189 1.10 8.68 9.89
N ARG A 190 -0.12 8.83 9.37
CA ARG A 190 -1.36 8.41 10.05
C ARG A 190 -1.33 6.92 10.39
N ASN A 191 -0.96 6.06 9.43
CA ASN A 191 -0.86 4.62 9.64
C ASN A 191 0.16 4.29 10.74
N ALA A 192 1.33 4.95 10.72
CA ALA A 192 2.37 4.78 11.72
C ALA A 192 1.90 5.19 13.13
N GLN A 193 1.14 6.29 13.27
CA GLN A 193 0.57 6.67 14.57
C GLN A 193 -0.35 5.59 15.15
N GLN A 194 -1.12 4.90 14.31
CA GLN A 194 -1.97 3.79 14.73
C GLN A 194 -1.15 2.55 15.13
N ASP A 195 -0.06 2.29 14.39
CA ASP A 195 0.91 1.26 14.75
C ASP A 195 1.56 1.59 16.11
N LEU A 196 1.95 2.84 16.38
CA LEU A 196 2.47 3.25 17.69
C LEU A 196 1.45 3.06 18.81
N ALA A 197 0.19 3.38 18.53
CA ALA A 197 -0.87 3.25 19.50
C ALA A 197 -1.05 1.78 19.93
N LEU A 198 -0.84 0.82 19.02
CA LEU A 198 -0.72 -0.60 19.34
C LEU A 198 0.58 -0.92 20.10
N ALA A 199 1.72 -0.39 19.64
CA ALA A 199 3.03 -0.61 20.24
C ALA A 199 3.12 -0.11 21.69
N SER A 200 2.34 0.91 22.06
CA SER A 200 2.26 1.47 23.42
C SER A 200 1.87 0.46 24.50
N ARG A 201 1.31 -0.69 24.11
CA ARG A 201 0.93 -1.80 25.00
C ARG A 201 2.09 -2.74 25.33
N ILE A 202 3.27 -2.49 24.76
CA ILE A 202 4.47 -3.33 24.88
C ILE A 202 5.59 -2.51 25.50
N SER A 203 6.49 -3.19 26.22
CA SER A 203 7.75 -2.58 26.67
C SER A 203 8.56 -2.02 25.49
N LYS A 204 8.94 -0.74 25.60
CA LYS A 204 9.83 -0.08 24.64
C LYS A 204 11.18 -0.78 24.54
N ASP A 205 11.71 -1.27 25.67
CA ASP A 205 12.99 -2.01 25.70
C ASP A 205 12.88 -3.32 24.93
N GLY A 206 11.75 -4.02 25.09
CA GLY A 206 11.45 -5.23 24.35
C GLY A 206 11.36 -4.99 22.84
N LEU A 207 10.67 -3.92 22.41
CA LEU A 207 10.57 -3.55 21.00
C LEU A 207 11.94 -3.17 20.41
N ARG A 208 12.74 -2.37 21.12
CA ARG A 208 14.10 -2.00 20.69
C ARG A 208 14.97 -3.24 20.50
N ALA A 209 14.99 -4.13 21.48
CA ALA A 209 15.78 -5.36 21.41
C ALA A 209 15.30 -6.29 20.27
N MET A 210 13.98 -6.45 20.10
CA MET A 210 13.40 -7.34 19.10
C MET A 210 13.72 -6.90 17.65
N PHE A 211 13.71 -5.59 17.39
CA PHE A 211 13.90 -5.05 16.04
C PHE A 211 15.28 -4.41 15.83
N GLY A 212 16.18 -4.51 16.80
CA GLY A 212 17.53 -3.97 16.73
C GLY A 212 17.57 -2.45 16.59
N ILE A 213 16.61 -1.73 17.19
CA ILE A 213 16.51 -0.27 17.10
C ILE A 213 17.36 0.37 18.20
N THR A 214 18.33 1.20 17.81
CA THR A 214 19.10 2.05 18.72
C THR A 214 18.73 3.52 18.54
N CYS A 215 18.94 4.32 19.58
CA CYS A 215 18.55 5.74 19.57
C CYS A 215 19.58 6.67 18.91
N ASP A 216 20.78 6.14 18.64
CA ASP A 216 21.89 6.89 18.05
C ASP A 216 22.10 6.59 16.55
N ALA A 217 21.32 5.68 15.97
CA ALA A 217 21.42 5.29 14.57
C ALA A 217 20.23 5.80 13.75
N ALA A 218 20.45 6.06 12.46
CA ALA A 218 19.34 6.33 11.54
C ALA A 218 18.41 5.10 11.43
N PRO A 219 17.10 5.30 11.19
CA PRO A 219 16.21 4.19 10.92
C PRO A 219 16.66 3.37 9.69
N PRO A 220 16.34 2.07 9.61
CA PRO A 220 16.72 1.25 8.46
C PRO A 220 16.13 1.79 7.15
N GLY A 221 16.99 1.92 6.14
CA GLY A 221 16.62 2.42 4.82
C GLY A 221 16.07 1.37 3.84
N GLU A 222 16.07 0.09 4.24
CA GLU A 222 15.51 -1.02 3.44
C GLU A 222 14.01 -0.80 3.22
N ALA A 223 13.60 -0.78 1.95
CA ALA A 223 12.18 -0.68 1.60
C ALA A 223 11.42 -1.88 2.21
N GLU A 224 10.27 -1.60 2.80
CA GLU A 224 9.43 -2.58 3.54
C GLU A 224 9.97 -3.10 4.87
N TRP A 225 11.14 -2.67 5.37
CA TRP A 225 11.65 -3.11 6.68
C TRP A 225 10.62 -2.91 7.81
N TYR A 226 9.89 -1.80 7.76
CA TYR A 226 8.85 -1.46 8.74
C TYR A 226 7.70 -2.47 8.80
N LEU A 227 7.44 -3.23 7.72
CA LEU A 227 6.42 -4.28 7.73
C LEU A 227 6.70 -5.36 8.77
N ARG A 228 7.97 -5.59 9.15
CA ARG A 228 8.33 -6.54 10.20
C ARG A 228 7.74 -6.13 11.55
N ILE A 229 7.79 -4.84 11.85
CA ILE A 229 7.21 -4.24 13.05
C ILE A 229 5.68 -4.32 12.97
N ARG A 230 5.09 -3.83 11.88
CA ARG A 230 3.64 -3.83 11.72
C ARG A 230 3.04 -5.24 11.82
N ASP A 231 3.63 -6.21 11.14
CA ASP A 231 3.17 -7.60 11.17
C ASP A 231 3.19 -8.18 12.58
N TYR A 232 4.18 -7.80 13.40
CA TYR A 232 4.23 -8.18 14.81
C TYR A 232 3.10 -7.50 15.61
N LEU A 233 2.93 -6.18 15.45
CA LEU A 233 1.90 -5.42 16.14
C LEU A 233 0.48 -5.92 15.83
N TYR A 234 0.21 -6.33 14.59
CA TYR A 234 -1.11 -6.80 14.18
C TYR A 234 -1.42 -8.22 14.67
N ARG A 235 -0.43 -8.92 15.22
CA ARG A 235 -0.61 -10.25 15.84
C ARG A 235 -0.74 -10.19 17.36
N LEU A 236 -0.65 -9.00 17.95
CA LEU A 236 -0.91 -8.81 19.38
C LEU A 236 -2.36 -9.17 19.69
N ARG A 237 -2.55 -9.85 20.82
CA ARG A 237 -3.85 -10.16 21.41
C ARG A 237 -4.03 -9.26 22.63
#